data_AF-A0A7V4EM81-F1
#
_entry.id   AF-A0A7V4EM81-F1
#
_cell.length_a   1.000
_cell.length_b   1.000
_cell.length_c   1.000
_cell.angle_alpha   90.00
_cell.angle_beta   90.00
_cell.angle_gamma   90.00
#
_symmetry.space_group_name_H-M   'P 1'
#
loop_
_entity.id
_entity.type
_entity.pdbx_description
1 polymer ?
#
loop_
_entity_poly.entity_id
_entity_poly.type
_entity_poly.pdbx_seq_one_letter_code
_entity_poly.pdbx_strand_id
1 'polypeptide(L)'
;KPWETFMDEDRMPASGELTPDSPLSSWCSMGATACYITASGDVRPCSVVSAPAGNLNRQSFEHIWAHSPLFKKLRAFKLSDFECFACEHFPMCHPCPGLAFLEHGEFTAPPREVCRINSVFFKKQEAAT
;
A
#
# COMPACT_ATOMS: atom_id res chain seq x y z
N LYS A 1 -26.90 5.65 -16.86
CA LYS A 1 -26.06 6.86 -16.61
C LYS A 1 -24.58 6.45 -16.60
N PRO A 2 -23.61 7.29 -17.02
CA PRO A 2 -22.19 6.89 -17.11
C PRO A 2 -21.57 6.37 -15.80
N TRP A 3 -22.19 6.68 -14.66
CA TRP A 3 -21.77 6.23 -13.33
C TRP A 3 -22.37 4.88 -12.88
N GLU A 4 -23.31 4.31 -13.62
CA GLU A 4 -23.89 2.98 -13.30
C GLU A 4 -22.92 1.84 -13.68
N THR A 5 -22.10 2.03 -14.72
CA THR A 5 -21.02 1.12 -15.13
C THR A 5 -19.71 1.32 -14.37
N PHE A 6 -19.61 2.35 -13.52
CA PHE A 6 -18.44 2.55 -12.65
C PHE A 6 -18.47 1.65 -11.42
N MET A 7 -19.68 1.33 -10.93
CA MET A 7 -19.93 0.47 -9.76
C MET A 7 -20.08 -1.01 -10.13
N ASP A 8 -19.73 -1.39 -11.37
CA ASP A 8 -19.79 -2.79 -11.80
C ASP A 8 -18.71 -3.57 -11.02
N GLU A 9 -19.15 -4.31 -10.00
CA GLU A 9 -18.28 -5.06 -9.07
C GLU A 9 -17.43 -6.11 -9.82
N ASP A 10 -17.87 -6.53 -11.00
CA ASP A 10 -17.17 -7.43 -11.93
C ASP A 10 -15.91 -6.82 -12.57
N ARG A 11 -15.64 -5.53 -12.34
CA ARG A 11 -14.42 -4.84 -12.81
C ARG A 11 -13.29 -4.82 -11.78
N MET A 12 -13.49 -5.40 -10.59
CA MET A 12 -12.37 -5.67 -9.71
C MET A 12 -11.52 -6.79 -10.34
N PRO A 13 -10.23 -6.56 -10.63
CA PRO A 13 -9.39 -7.64 -11.09
C PRO A 13 -9.43 -8.74 -10.03
N ALA A 14 -9.78 -9.96 -10.45
CA ALA A 14 -9.59 -11.14 -9.63
C ALA A 14 -8.19 -11.08 -9.02
N SER A 15 -8.05 -11.45 -7.76
CA SER A 15 -6.76 -11.58 -7.09
C SER A 15 -5.92 -12.60 -7.84
N GLY A 16 -5.22 -12.13 -8.87
CA GLY A 16 -4.25 -12.90 -9.62
C GLY A 16 -3.20 -13.41 -8.65
N GLU A 17 -2.64 -14.57 -8.97
CA GLU A 17 -1.58 -15.18 -8.17
C GLU A 17 -0.45 -14.16 -7.98
N LEU A 18 -0.17 -13.82 -6.71
CA LEU A 18 0.83 -12.82 -6.37
C LEU A 18 2.21 -13.41 -6.60
N THR A 19 2.94 -12.83 -7.55
CA THR A 19 4.32 -13.21 -7.89
C THR A 19 5.34 -12.26 -7.25
N PRO A 20 6.63 -12.62 -7.16
CA PRO A 20 7.66 -11.74 -6.60
C PRO A 20 7.77 -10.38 -7.32
N ASP A 21 7.53 -10.37 -8.63
CA ASP A 21 7.51 -9.16 -9.47
C ASP A 21 6.18 -8.40 -9.43
N SER A 22 5.18 -8.89 -8.69
CA SER A 22 3.91 -8.21 -8.58
C SER A 22 4.10 -6.82 -7.95
N PRO A 23 3.43 -5.79 -8.48
CA PRO A 23 3.56 -4.45 -7.95
C PRO A 23 2.90 -4.34 -6.57
N LEU A 24 3.33 -3.37 -5.75
CA LEU A 24 2.65 -3.05 -4.50
C LEU A 24 1.14 -2.74 -4.69
N SER A 25 0.76 -2.24 -5.87
CA SER A 25 -0.63 -1.97 -6.24
C SER A 25 -1.52 -3.20 -6.28
N SER A 26 -0.97 -4.41 -6.21
CA SER A 26 -1.74 -5.66 -6.15
C SER A 26 -2.53 -5.82 -4.85
N TRP A 27 -2.12 -5.19 -3.75
CA TRP A 27 -2.89 -5.18 -2.49
C TRP A 27 -2.98 -3.82 -1.79
N CYS A 28 -2.20 -2.83 -2.21
CA CYS A 28 -2.18 -1.50 -1.59
C CYS A 28 -2.41 -0.42 -2.64
N SER A 29 -3.44 0.41 -2.45
CA SER A 29 -3.75 1.52 -3.37
C SER A 29 -2.85 2.76 -3.20
N MET A 30 -2.01 2.77 -2.16
CA MET A 30 -1.24 3.93 -1.71
C MET A 30 -0.31 4.48 -2.78
N GLY A 31 -0.60 5.69 -3.27
CA GLY A 31 0.19 6.36 -4.29
C GLY A 31 0.09 5.75 -5.70
N ALA A 32 -0.67 4.66 -5.88
CA ALA A 32 -0.91 4.02 -7.16
C ALA A 32 -2.29 4.38 -7.73
N THR A 33 -3.34 4.14 -6.96
CA THR A 33 -4.74 4.41 -7.36
C THR A 33 -5.45 5.36 -6.39
N ALA A 34 -4.86 5.62 -5.22
CA ALA A 34 -5.39 6.54 -4.22
C ALA A 34 -4.30 7.43 -3.61
N CYS A 35 -4.72 8.59 -3.10
CA CYS A 35 -3.96 9.45 -2.19
C CYS A 35 -4.89 10.07 -1.15
N TYR A 36 -4.28 10.71 -0.16
CA TYR A 36 -4.97 11.44 0.89
C TYR A 36 -4.60 12.92 0.82
N ILE A 37 -5.59 13.80 0.73
CA ILE A 37 -5.37 15.26 0.72
C ILE A 37 -5.84 15.83 2.05
N THR A 38 -4.96 16.56 2.72
CA THR A 38 -5.25 17.24 3.99
C THR A 38 -5.88 18.62 3.77
N ALA A 39 -6.49 19.18 4.82
CA ALA A 39 -7.03 20.55 4.78
C ALA A 39 -5.95 21.63 4.52
N SER A 40 -4.69 21.37 4.87
CA SER A 40 -3.54 22.23 4.56
C SER A 40 -3.08 22.13 3.10
N GLY A 41 -3.72 21.28 2.29
CA GLY A 41 -3.37 21.05 0.89
C GLY A 41 -2.24 20.04 0.69
N ASP A 42 -1.72 19.40 1.74
CA ASP A 42 -0.70 18.36 1.59
C ASP A 42 -1.31 17.11 0.96
N VAL A 43 -0.68 16.65 -0.11
CA VAL A 43 -1.01 15.39 -0.79
C VAL A 43 -0.11 14.31 -0.22
N ARG A 44 -0.71 13.33 0.45
CA ARG A 44 -0.04 12.20 1.11
C ARG A 44 -0.44 10.90 0.41
N PRO A 45 0.37 9.83 0.53
CA PRO A 45 0.06 8.60 -0.18
C PRO A 45 -1.07 7.81 0.47
N CYS A 46 -1.23 7.90 1.80
CA CYS A 46 -2.41 7.42 2.51
C CYS A 46 -2.61 8.26 3.78
N SER A 47 -3.63 7.95 4.58
CA SER A 47 -3.90 8.65 5.85
C SER A 47 -2.83 8.40 6.92
N VAL A 48 -2.18 7.24 6.91
CA VAL A 48 -1.18 6.81 7.91
C VAL A 48 0.18 7.48 7.69
N VAL A 49 0.63 7.55 6.44
CA VAL A 49 1.93 8.13 6.10
C VAL A 49 1.86 9.65 6.22
N SER A 50 2.65 10.21 7.14
CA SER A 50 2.71 11.66 7.38
C SER A 50 3.54 12.42 6.34
N ALA A 51 4.42 11.72 5.60
CA ALA A 51 5.27 12.32 4.58
C ALA A 51 4.46 12.83 3.37
N PRO A 52 4.47 14.15 3.07
CA PRO A 52 3.79 14.70 1.91
C PRO A 52 4.55 14.42 0.62
N ALA A 53 3.82 14.03 -0.42
CA ALA A 53 4.31 13.92 -1.79
C ALA A 53 4.40 15.29 -2.50
N GLY A 54 3.68 16.29 -1.99
CA GLY A 54 3.61 17.68 -2.49
C GLY A 54 2.48 18.46 -1.80
N ASN A 55 2.29 19.72 -2.16
CA ASN A 55 1.21 20.58 -1.60
C ASN A 55 0.47 21.35 -2.71
N LEU A 56 -0.87 21.27 -2.69
CA LEU A 56 -1.76 21.84 -3.71
C LEU A 56 -1.80 23.36 -3.75
N ASN A 57 -1.37 24.04 -2.68
CA ASN A 57 -1.22 25.50 -2.68
C ASN A 57 0.01 25.96 -3.50
N ARG A 58 0.88 25.03 -3.91
CA ARG A 58 2.15 25.33 -4.60
C ARG A 58 2.25 24.66 -5.96
N GLN A 59 1.62 23.50 -6.14
CA GLN A 59 1.75 22.67 -7.34
C GLN A 59 0.38 22.11 -7.73
N SER A 60 0.14 21.87 -9.03
CA SER A 60 -1.08 21.19 -9.47
C SER A 60 -1.10 19.72 -8.99
N PHE A 61 -2.30 19.19 -8.78
CA PHE A 61 -2.47 17.78 -8.41
C PHE A 61 -1.81 16.84 -9.42
N GLU A 62 -2.02 17.09 -10.72
CA GLU A 62 -1.42 16.31 -11.81
C GLU A 62 0.11 16.27 -11.72
N HIS A 63 0.75 17.42 -11.47
CA HIS A 63 2.19 17.50 -11.34
C HIS A 63 2.69 16.68 -10.15
N ILE A 64 2.06 16.82 -8.97
CA ILE A 64 2.41 16.03 -7.79
C ILE A 64 2.23 14.54 -8.09
N TRP A 65 1.08 14.16 -8.65
CA TRP A 65 0.73 12.78 -8.93
C TRP A 65 1.67 12.09 -9.92
N ALA A 66 2.05 12.78 -11.00
CA ALA A 66 2.91 12.24 -12.06
C ALA A 66 4.40 12.29 -11.71
N HIS A 67 4.83 13.31 -10.96
CA HIS A 67 6.25 13.63 -10.84
C HIS A 67 6.84 13.53 -9.44
N SER A 68 6.03 13.43 -8.39
CA SER A 68 6.53 13.33 -7.02
C SER A 68 7.49 12.13 -6.86
N PRO A 69 8.70 12.34 -6.31
CA PRO A 69 9.64 11.26 -6.03
C PRO A 69 9.04 10.18 -5.13
N LEU A 70 8.22 10.58 -4.15
CA LEU A 70 7.56 9.64 -3.24
C LEU A 70 6.59 8.72 -3.99
N PHE A 71 5.71 9.28 -4.83
CA PHE A 71 4.79 8.45 -5.61
C PHE A 71 5.48 7.57 -6.64
N LYS A 72 6.55 8.08 -7.28
CA LYS A 72 7.38 7.26 -8.18
C LYS A 72 8.01 6.09 -7.43
N LYS A 73 8.58 6.32 -6.23
CA LYS A 73 9.16 5.27 -5.39
C LYS A 73 8.11 4.21 -5.02
N LEU A 74 6.94 4.64 -4.56
CA LEU A 74 5.85 3.74 -4.16
C LEU A 74 5.33 2.87 -5.32
N ARG A 75 5.18 3.43 -6.51
CA ARG A 75 4.74 2.70 -7.70
C ARG A 75 5.81 1.75 -8.26
N ALA A 76 7.08 1.97 -7.92
CA ALA A 76 8.18 1.13 -8.35
C ALA A 76 8.36 -0.11 -7.45
N PHE A 77 7.77 -0.12 -6.25
CA PHE A 77 7.90 -1.26 -5.33
C PHE A 77 7.25 -2.52 -5.89
N LYS A 78 8.00 -3.61 -5.76
CA LYS A 78 7.60 -4.99 -6.01
C LYS A 78 7.48 -5.75 -4.69
N LEU A 79 6.81 -6.89 -4.73
CA LEU A 79 6.68 -7.73 -3.54
C LEU A 79 8.02 -8.26 -3.03
N SER A 80 8.95 -8.54 -3.95
CA SER A 80 10.32 -8.97 -3.62
C SER A 80 11.17 -7.92 -2.90
N ASP A 81 10.76 -6.64 -2.90
CA ASP A 81 11.48 -5.57 -2.20
C ASP A 81 11.23 -5.57 -0.69
N PHE A 82 10.21 -6.31 -0.22
CA PHE A 82 9.87 -6.40 1.20
C PHE A 82 10.84 -7.32 1.94
N GLU A 83 11.32 -6.88 3.11
CA GLU A 83 12.19 -7.70 3.95
C GLU A 83 11.52 -9.00 4.41
N CYS A 84 10.18 -8.97 4.55
CA CYS A 84 9.38 -10.14 4.90
C CYS A 84 9.09 -11.08 3.72
N PHE A 85 9.65 -10.84 2.53
CA PHE A 85 9.43 -11.69 1.35
C PHE A 85 9.81 -13.16 1.58
N ALA A 86 10.81 -13.43 2.42
CA ALA A 86 11.21 -14.78 2.80
C ALA A 86 10.35 -15.42 3.93
N CYS A 87 9.36 -14.71 4.45
CA CYS A 87 8.47 -15.20 5.50
C CYS A 87 7.46 -16.20 4.94
N GLU A 88 7.21 -17.29 5.66
CA GLU A 88 6.25 -18.33 5.27
C GLU A 88 4.79 -17.83 5.13
N HIS A 89 4.45 -16.74 5.84
CA HIS A 89 3.12 -16.13 5.78
C HIS A 89 3.00 -15.03 4.71
N PHE A 90 4.08 -14.72 3.99
CA PHE A 90 4.06 -13.76 2.89
C PHE A 90 3.66 -14.46 1.58
N PRO A 91 2.86 -13.83 0.70
CA PRO A 91 2.26 -12.48 0.79
C PRO A 91 0.90 -12.43 1.50
N MET A 92 0.38 -13.57 1.98
CA MET A 92 -0.98 -13.70 2.52
C MET A 92 -1.33 -12.71 3.63
N CYS A 93 -0.34 -12.29 4.42
CA CYS A 93 -0.53 -11.33 5.50
C CYS A 93 -0.72 -9.88 5.04
N HIS A 94 -0.47 -9.57 3.76
CA HIS A 94 -0.60 -8.24 3.13
C HIS A 94 -0.04 -7.10 4.02
N PRO A 95 1.29 -7.05 4.26
CA PRO A 95 1.88 -6.12 5.22
C PRO A 95 1.58 -4.68 4.79
N CYS A 96 1.13 -3.85 5.75
CA CYS A 96 0.82 -2.44 5.51
C CYS A 96 2.11 -1.61 5.41
N PRO A 97 2.48 -1.07 4.23
CA PRO A 97 3.70 -0.27 4.08
C PRO A 97 3.63 1.05 4.85
N GLY A 98 2.42 1.58 5.06
CA GLY A 98 2.20 2.80 5.84
C GLY A 98 2.53 2.61 7.33
N LEU A 99 2.22 1.44 7.89
CA LEU A 99 2.59 1.10 9.26
C LEU A 99 4.08 0.79 9.37
N ALA A 100 4.66 0.09 8.38
CA ALA A 100 6.11 -0.09 8.31
C ALA A 100 6.85 1.25 8.34
N PHE A 101 6.40 2.22 7.53
CA PHE A 101 6.96 3.56 7.52
C PHE A 101 6.76 4.30 8.85
N LEU A 102 5.61 4.14 9.50
CA LEU A 102 5.35 4.76 10.81
C LEU A 102 6.27 4.20 11.90
N GLU A 103 6.55 2.90 11.87
CA GLU A 103 7.37 2.23 12.89
C GLU A 103 8.88 2.34 12.63
N HIS A 104 9.29 2.39 11.36
CA HIS A 104 10.70 2.22 10.95
C HIS A 104 11.23 3.34 10.06
N GLY A 105 10.37 4.19 9.51
CA GLY A 105 10.75 5.16 8.48
C GLY A 105 10.97 4.55 7.09
N GLU A 106 10.76 3.23 6.93
CA GLU A 106 10.93 2.50 5.67
C GLU A 106 9.65 1.74 5.30
N PHE A 107 9.29 1.77 4.00
CA PHE A 107 8.03 1.19 3.51
C PHE A 107 8.06 -0.34 3.39
N THR A 108 9.24 -0.92 3.21
CA THR A 108 9.45 -2.34 2.91
C THR A 108 9.85 -3.16 4.14
N ALA A 109 10.02 -2.50 5.29
CA ALA A 109 10.30 -3.14 6.55
C ALA A 109 9.06 -3.91 7.08
N PRO A 110 9.23 -4.94 7.93
CA PRO A 110 8.11 -5.67 8.50
C PRO A 110 7.46 -4.86 9.63
N PRO A 111 6.16 -4.46 9.53
CA PRO A 111 5.48 -3.77 10.62
C PRO A 111 5.34 -4.71 11.83
N ARG A 112 5.97 -4.36 12.95
CA ARG A 112 6.10 -5.22 14.14
C ARG A 112 4.76 -5.53 14.77
N GLU A 113 3.88 -4.55 14.89
CA GLU A 113 2.61 -4.77 15.59
C GLU A 113 1.66 -5.63 14.78
N VAL A 114 1.61 -5.41 13.46
CA VAL A 114 0.85 -6.26 12.53
C VAL A 114 1.44 -7.67 12.50
N CYS A 115 2.78 -7.80 12.46
CA CYS A 115 3.44 -9.10 12.51
C CYS A 115 3.12 -9.85 13.81
N ARG A 116 3.15 -9.17 14.97
CA ARG A 116 2.79 -9.72 16.27
C ARG A 116 1.37 -10.25 16.28
N ILE A 117 0.39 -9.47 15.81
CA ILE A 117 -1.02 -9.87 15.75
C ILE A 117 -1.21 -11.05 14.80
N ASN A 118 -0.63 -10.98 13.60
CA ASN A 118 -0.76 -12.02 12.58
C ASN A 118 -0.12 -13.34 13.00
N SER A 119 1.02 -13.31 13.71
CA SER A 119 1.64 -14.53 14.23
C SER A 119 0.73 -15.32 15.20
N VAL A 120 -0.13 -14.62 15.96
CA VAL A 120 -1.12 -15.25 16.83
C VAL A 120 -2.31 -15.77 16.02
N PHE A 121 -2.73 -15.01 15.00
CA PHE A 121 -3.81 -15.42 14.11
C PHE A 121 -3.47 -16.70 13.34
N PHE A 122 -2.30 -16.78 12.70
CA PHE A 122 -1.88 -17.95 11.93
C PHE A 122 -1.69 -19.19 12.81
N LYS A 123 -1.06 -19.07 13.98
CA LYS A 123 -0.97 -20.17 14.96
C LYS A 123 -2.33 -20.75 15.35
N LYS A 124 -3.36 -19.91 15.50
CA LYS A 124 -4.72 -20.38 15.80
C LYS A 124 -5.35 -21.11 14.63
N GLN A 125 -5.08 -20.71 13.38
CA GLN A 125 -5.59 -21.40 12.19
C GLN A 125 -4.92 -22.76 12.01
N GLU A 126 -3.61 -22.84 12.22
CA GLU A 126 -2.85 -24.10 12.16
C GLU A 126 -3.33 -25.09 13.21
N ALA A 127 -3.57 -24.66 14.45
CA ALA A 127 -4.09 -25.52 15.51
C ALA A 127 -5.55 -25.98 15.30
N ALA A 128 -6.29 -25.34 14.40
CA ALA A 128 -7.67 -25.68 14.05
C ALA A 128 -7.77 -26.60 12.82
N THR A 129 -6.63 -26.93 12.19
CA THR A 129 -6.51 -27.82 11.03
C THR A 129 -5.99 -29.18 11.47
#